data_AF-A0A1X1XUG2-F1
#
_entry.id   AF-A0A1X1XUG2-F1
#
_cell.length_a   1.000
_cell.length_b   1.000
_cell.length_c   1.000
_cell.angle_alpha   90.00
_cell.angle_beta   90.00
_cell.angle_gamma   90.00
#
_symmetry.space_group_name_H-M   'P 1'
#
loop_
_entity.id
_entity.type
_entity.pdbx_description
1 polymer ?
#
loop_
_entity_poly.entity_id
_entity_poly.type
_entity_poly.pdbx_seq_one_letter_code
_entity_poly.pdbx_strand_id
1 'polypeptide(L)'
;MSTFIGQLAGFIAIVLLVWRYVVPPVRKLMVERQETVRQQLEDSAAAAKKLEEASQAHTKALEEAKSEAKRVTEEAHTDAERIAEQLRAQADVEVERIKTQGAKQVELLRAQLIRQLRSDIGAESVRRAGELVRGYVAEPEQQAGTVDRFLDELEAMAPSAAEVEYPVLAKMRSASRRALTALVDRFGEIAENLDDNGLSTLADDLASVASLLNREIVVTRYLTVPAEDAGPRVRLLERLVSGKVGEPALDILKSAVAERWSVGSDLVDAVEHVARHALLMRAERAGQVDEVEDQLFRFNRILDSEPRLAILLGDYAAPADGRVRLLRKVLDSADTSVNPIALALLSQTVELLRGQSVEDAVLQLAEVAVARRGEVVAHVSAATELSDTQRNRITEVLSRIYGHPVTVQMQIDPELLGGLSISVGDEVIDGTLSSRLAKAQTQLPD
;
A
#
# COMPACT_ATOMS: atom_id res chain seq x y z
N MET A 1 -69.96 132.22 76.37
CA MET A 1 -70.29 131.27 75.29
C MET A 1 -70.35 131.91 73.87
N SER A 2 -69.89 133.16 73.63
CA SER A 2 -69.98 133.76 72.27
C SER A 2 -68.71 133.63 71.40
N THR A 3 -67.54 133.30 71.94
CA THR A 3 -66.28 133.26 71.17
C THR A 3 -66.02 131.93 70.42
N PHE A 4 -66.75 130.86 70.73
CA PHE A 4 -66.50 129.51 70.17
C PHE A 4 -67.09 129.30 68.76
N ILE A 5 -68.15 130.02 68.39
CA ILE A 5 -68.89 129.78 67.14
C ILE A 5 -68.17 130.37 65.92
N GLY A 6 -67.48 131.52 66.06
CA GLY A 6 -66.79 132.18 64.95
C GLY A 6 -65.54 131.44 64.46
N GLN A 7 -64.79 130.80 65.36
CA GLN A 7 -63.59 130.04 64.99
C GLN A 7 -63.91 128.76 64.22
N LEU A 8 -65.08 128.15 64.46
CA LEU A 8 -65.48 126.92 63.77
C LEU A 8 -65.80 127.18 62.29
N ALA A 9 -66.44 128.29 61.96
CA ALA A 9 -66.78 128.63 60.58
C ALA A 9 -65.55 128.92 59.72
N GLY A 10 -64.57 129.67 60.27
CA GLY A 10 -63.32 129.96 59.57
C GLY A 10 -62.47 128.70 59.31
N PHE A 11 -62.49 127.75 60.24
CA PHE A 11 -61.82 126.46 60.07
C PHE A 11 -62.42 125.62 58.93
N ILE A 12 -63.75 125.62 58.78
CA ILE A 12 -64.44 124.84 57.74
C ILE A 12 -64.08 125.31 56.31
N ALA A 13 -63.95 126.63 56.09
CA ALA A 13 -63.64 127.17 54.76
C ALA A 13 -62.24 126.78 54.25
N ILE A 14 -61.23 126.81 55.13
CA ILE A 14 -59.86 126.42 54.77
C ILE A 14 -59.77 124.93 54.46
N VAL A 15 -60.49 124.09 55.22
CA VAL A 15 -60.53 122.64 54.99
C VAL A 15 -61.05 122.31 53.59
N LEU A 16 -62.07 123.03 53.09
CA LEU A 16 -62.67 122.81 51.77
C LEU A 16 -61.69 123.09 50.61
N LEU A 17 -60.90 124.16 50.71
CA LEU A 17 -59.97 124.56 49.65
C LEU A 17 -58.78 123.59 49.54
N VAL A 18 -58.22 123.19 50.68
CA VAL A 18 -57.14 122.19 50.72
C VAL A 18 -57.64 120.84 50.21
N TRP A 19 -58.85 120.44 50.61
CA TRP A 19 -59.44 119.17 50.19
C TRP A 19 -59.68 119.08 48.68
N ARG A 20 -60.10 120.17 48.01
CA ARG A 20 -60.49 120.13 46.59
C ARG A 20 -59.31 120.22 45.61
N TYR A 21 -58.28 121.00 45.90
CA TYR A 21 -57.22 121.34 44.92
C TYR A 21 -55.84 120.73 45.20
N VAL A 22 -55.44 120.56 46.46
CA VAL A 22 -54.08 120.10 46.80
C VAL A 22 -54.01 118.59 47.00
N VAL A 23 -55.07 117.99 47.56
CA VAL A 23 -55.12 116.55 47.83
C VAL A 23 -55.03 115.67 46.57
N PRO A 24 -55.70 115.95 45.43
CA PRO A 24 -55.71 115.03 44.28
C PRO A 24 -54.34 114.73 43.63
N PRO A 25 -53.49 115.72 43.26
CA PRO A 25 -52.22 115.45 42.57
C PRO A 25 -51.17 114.81 43.49
N VAL A 26 -51.12 115.21 44.77
CA VAL A 26 -50.24 114.58 45.77
C VAL A 26 -50.63 113.12 45.97
N ARG A 27 -51.93 112.81 45.98
CA ARG A 27 -52.43 111.44 46.11
C ARG A 27 -52.05 110.57 44.92
N LYS A 28 -52.08 111.09 43.68
CA LYS A 28 -51.71 110.33 42.47
C LYS A 28 -50.22 109.94 42.45
N LEU A 29 -49.33 110.88 42.77
CA LEU A 29 -47.88 110.62 42.89
C LEU A 29 -47.56 109.65 44.05
N MET A 30 -48.31 109.75 45.15
CA MET A 30 -48.22 108.79 46.26
C MET A 30 -48.64 107.38 45.82
N VAL A 31 -49.73 107.25 45.06
CA VAL A 31 -50.25 105.96 44.59
C VAL A 31 -49.30 105.31 43.59
N GLU A 32 -48.73 106.06 42.64
CA GLU A 32 -47.77 105.52 41.65
C GLU A 32 -46.47 105.05 42.32
N ARG A 33 -45.95 105.81 43.29
CA ARG A 33 -44.82 105.37 44.12
C ARG A 33 -45.17 104.17 44.99
N GLN A 34 -46.38 104.12 45.55
CA GLN A 34 -46.89 102.94 46.26
C GLN A 34 -46.97 101.72 45.34
N GLU A 35 -47.38 101.90 44.09
CA GLU A 35 -47.53 100.81 43.11
C GLU A 35 -46.18 100.29 42.59
N THR A 36 -45.19 101.16 42.35
CA THR A 36 -43.83 100.71 41.99
C THR A 36 -43.16 99.97 43.15
N VAL A 37 -43.33 100.46 44.39
CA VAL A 37 -42.81 99.78 45.59
C VAL A 37 -43.53 98.44 45.79
N ARG A 38 -44.84 98.38 45.54
CA ARG A 38 -45.61 97.14 45.56
C ARG A 38 -45.11 96.14 44.50
N GLN A 39 -44.86 96.59 43.27
CA GLN A 39 -44.36 95.74 42.20
C GLN A 39 -42.94 95.24 42.47
N GLN A 40 -42.04 96.10 42.97
CA GLN A 40 -40.70 95.68 43.40
C GLN A 40 -40.72 94.70 44.56
N LEU A 41 -41.66 94.84 45.50
CA LEU A 41 -41.91 93.88 46.57
C LEU A 41 -42.46 92.55 46.02
N GLU A 42 -43.38 92.59 45.05
CA GLU A 42 -43.94 91.40 44.39
C GLU A 42 -42.88 90.65 43.55
N ASP A 43 -42.05 91.36 42.78
CA ASP A 43 -40.96 90.78 41.97
C ASP A 43 -39.85 90.21 42.85
N SER A 44 -39.51 90.91 43.94
CA SER A 44 -38.53 90.43 44.94
C SER A 44 -39.07 89.20 45.68
N ALA A 45 -40.37 89.17 46.00
CA ALA A 45 -41.04 88.00 46.56
C ALA A 45 -41.06 86.82 45.56
N ALA A 46 -41.31 87.07 44.28
CA ALA A 46 -41.28 86.06 43.23
C ALA A 46 -39.86 85.51 42.97
N ALA A 47 -38.84 86.37 42.98
CA ALA A 47 -37.44 85.97 42.84
C ALA A 47 -36.97 85.16 44.06
N ALA A 48 -37.34 85.58 45.28
CA ALA A 48 -37.09 84.82 46.50
C ALA A 48 -37.77 83.44 46.45
N LYS A 49 -39.03 83.37 45.99
CA LYS A 49 -39.74 82.11 45.80
C LYS A 49 -39.07 81.19 44.78
N LYS A 50 -38.62 81.71 43.63
CA LYS A 50 -37.88 80.93 42.62
C LYS A 50 -36.52 80.44 43.13
N LEU A 51 -35.81 81.25 43.92
CA LEU A 51 -34.56 80.83 44.55
C LEU A 51 -34.81 79.72 45.58
N GLU A 52 -35.90 79.82 46.33
CA GLU A 52 -36.33 78.80 47.28
C GLU A 52 -36.73 77.50 46.56
N GLU A 53 -37.53 77.58 45.49
CA GLU A 53 -37.86 76.42 44.63
C GLU A 53 -36.62 75.80 43.97
N ALA A 54 -35.67 76.60 43.48
CA ALA A 54 -34.43 76.11 42.88
C ALA A 54 -33.48 75.48 43.91
N SER A 55 -33.40 76.03 45.12
CA SER A 55 -32.60 75.44 46.20
C SER A 55 -33.22 74.13 46.72
N GLN A 56 -34.55 74.06 46.80
CA GLN A 56 -35.28 72.82 47.07
C GLN A 56 -35.09 71.78 45.95
N ALA A 57 -35.15 72.18 44.68
CA ALA A 57 -34.89 71.29 43.55
C ALA A 57 -33.44 70.79 43.53
N HIS A 58 -32.46 71.66 43.83
CA HIS A 58 -31.05 71.28 43.89
C HIS A 58 -30.76 70.34 45.05
N THR A 59 -31.30 70.62 46.25
CA THR A 59 -31.17 69.71 47.40
C THR A 59 -31.83 68.37 47.13
N LYS A 60 -33.02 68.36 46.52
CA LYS A 60 -33.69 67.12 46.09
C LYS A 60 -32.85 66.34 45.07
N ALA A 61 -32.29 67.01 44.05
CA ALA A 61 -31.43 66.38 43.06
C ALA A 61 -30.12 65.85 43.66
N LEU A 62 -29.54 66.53 44.66
CA LEU A 62 -28.38 66.03 45.40
C LEU A 62 -28.72 64.79 46.22
N GLU A 63 -29.88 64.75 46.88
CA GLU A 63 -30.31 63.55 47.61
C GLU A 63 -30.64 62.38 46.68
N GLU A 64 -31.29 62.64 45.54
CA GLU A 64 -31.50 61.64 44.48
C GLU A 64 -30.17 61.12 43.92
N ALA A 65 -29.21 62.01 43.62
CA ALA A 65 -27.89 61.62 43.13
C ALA A 65 -27.08 60.83 44.17
N LYS A 66 -27.18 61.17 45.47
CA LYS A 66 -26.57 60.37 46.55
C LYS A 66 -27.21 59.00 46.67
N SER A 67 -28.54 58.92 46.54
CA SER A 67 -29.27 57.65 46.55
C SER A 67 -28.89 56.78 45.36
N GLU A 68 -28.78 57.38 44.17
CA GLU A 68 -28.36 56.69 42.95
C GLU A 68 -26.91 56.22 43.05
N ALA A 69 -26.00 57.06 43.54
CA ALA A 69 -24.60 56.67 43.77
C ALA A 69 -24.49 55.49 44.75
N LYS A 70 -25.29 55.49 45.83
CA LYS A 70 -25.36 54.35 46.76
C LYS A 70 -25.84 53.08 46.05
N ARG A 71 -26.92 53.17 45.26
CA ARG A 71 -27.44 52.05 44.47
C ARG A 71 -26.39 51.50 43.50
N VAL A 72 -25.70 52.38 42.76
CA VAL A 72 -24.62 51.99 41.85
C VAL A 72 -23.46 51.32 42.59
N THR A 73 -23.09 51.80 43.78
CA THR A 73 -22.04 51.14 44.59
C THR A 73 -22.47 49.78 45.13
N GLU A 74 -23.75 49.61 45.51
CA GLU A 74 -24.30 48.32 45.94
C GLU A 74 -24.35 47.33 44.77
N GLU A 75 -24.84 47.76 43.60
CA GLU A 75 -24.83 46.97 42.37
C GLU A 75 -23.41 46.56 41.97
N ALA A 76 -22.45 47.49 42.01
CA ALA A 76 -21.05 47.20 41.73
C ALA A 76 -20.44 46.21 42.74
N HIS A 77 -20.85 46.25 44.01
CA HIS A 77 -20.40 45.28 45.02
C HIS A 77 -20.96 43.89 44.74
N THR A 78 -22.27 43.79 44.45
CA THR A 78 -22.91 42.52 44.07
C THR A 78 -22.32 41.97 42.76
N ASP A 79 -22.02 42.82 41.79
CA ASP A 79 -21.33 42.43 40.56
C ASP A 79 -19.92 41.92 40.83
N ALA A 80 -19.16 42.58 41.70
CA ALA A 80 -17.82 42.14 42.09
C ALA A 80 -17.85 40.78 42.81
N GLU A 81 -18.82 40.55 43.69
CA GLU A 81 -19.05 39.25 44.33
C GLU A 81 -19.38 38.16 43.30
N ARG A 82 -20.28 38.46 42.35
CA ARG A 82 -20.64 37.53 41.27
C ARG A 82 -19.44 37.20 40.37
N ILE A 83 -18.62 38.19 40.02
CA ILE A 83 -17.38 37.98 39.25
C ILE A 83 -16.40 37.11 40.04
N ALA A 84 -16.24 37.37 41.35
CA ALA A 84 -15.39 36.55 42.20
C ALA A 84 -15.87 35.09 42.30
N GLU A 85 -17.18 34.86 42.40
CA GLU A 85 -17.78 33.53 42.37
C GLU A 85 -17.58 32.84 41.02
N GLN A 86 -17.79 33.55 39.90
CA GLN A 86 -17.55 33.02 38.56
C GLN A 86 -16.08 32.64 38.36
N LEU A 87 -15.14 33.48 38.79
CA LEU A 87 -13.70 33.18 38.71
C LEU A 87 -13.32 31.98 39.57
N ARG A 88 -13.91 31.82 40.76
CA ARG A 88 -13.71 30.62 41.60
C ARG A 88 -14.24 29.37 40.91
N ALA A 89 -15.47 29.42 40.37
CA ALA A 89 -16.05 28.30 39.65
C ALA A 89 -15.22 27.92 38.40
N GLN A 90 -14.71 28.91 37.65
CA GLN A 90 -13.80 28.68 36.53
C GLN A 90 -12.47 28.06 36.99
N ALA A 91 -11.90 28.54 38.10
CA ALA A 91 -10.68 27.97 38.67
C ALA A 91 -10.88 26.51 39.09
N ASP A 92 -12.02 26.16 39.70
CA ASP A 92 -12.34 24.79 40.08
C ASP A 92 -12.44 23.87 38.85
N VAL A 93 -13.11 24.32 37.79
CA VAL A 93 -13.18 23.59 36.52
C VAL A 93 -11.79 23.37 35.91
N GLU A 94 -10.94 24.40 35.94
CA GLU A 94 -9.58 24.34 35.41
C GLU A 94 -8.68 23.41 36.23
N VAL A 95 -8.82 23.41 37.57
CA VAL A 95 -8.14 22.46 38.46
C VAL A 95 -8.55 21.03 38.15
N GLU A 96 -9.84 20.75 37.98
CA GLU A 96 -10.32 19.42 37.60
C GLU A 96 -9.87 19.00 36.20
N ARG A 97 -9.81 19.94 35.25
CA ARG A 97 -9.23 19.72 33.92
C ARG A 97 -7.77 19.32 34.00
N ILE A 98 -6.97 20.02 34.81
CA ILE A 98 -5.56 19.71 35.01
C ILE A 98 -5.39 18.36 35.72
N LYS A 99 -6.19 18.05 36.74
CA LYS A 99 -6.16 16.77 37.44
C LYS A 99 -6.47 15.60 36.51
N THR A 100 -7.54 15.70 35.73
CA THR A 100 -7.94 14.64 34.79
C THR A 100 -6.92 14.45 33.66
N GLN A 101 -6.35 15.54 33.14
CA GLN A 101 -5.27 15.48 32.17
C GLN A 101 -4.00 14.85 32.77
N GLY A 102 -3.63 15.23 34.01
CA GLY A 102 -2.50 14.66 34.73
C GLY A 102 -2.67 13.17 35.00
N ALA A 103 -3.87 12.74 35.43
CA ALA A 103 -4.19 11.32 35.64
C ALA A 103 -4.02 10.51 34.34
N LYS A 104 -4.56 11.00 33.22
CA LYS A 104 -4.37 10.38 31.90
C LYS A 104 -2.90 10.32 31.50
N GLN A 105 -2.12 11.38 31.75
CA GLN A 105 -0.69 11.40 31.46
C GLN A 105 0.06 10.34 32.25
N VAL A 106 -0.26 10.16 33.53
CA VAL A 106 0.34 9.13 34.39
C VAL A 106 -0.01 7.72 33.89
N GLU A 107 -1.25 7.49 33.47
CA GLU A 107 -1.66 6.22 32.88
C GLU A 107 -0.91 5.91 31.57
N LEU A 108 -0.75 6.90 30.70
CA LEU A 108 0.02 6.77 29.47
C LEU A 108 1.50 6.49 29.75
N LEU A 109 2.12 7.20 30.69
CA LEU A 109 3.49 6.97 31.12
C LEU A 109 3.65 5.57 31.71
N ARG A 110 2.69 5.10 32.52
CA ARG A 110 2.70 3.74 33.07
C ARG A 110 2.59 2.69 31.97
N ALA A 111 1.71 2.88 30.99
CA ALA A 111 1.56 1.97 29.86
C ALA A 111 2.83 1.93 29.01
N GLN A 112 3.46 3.08 28.76
CA GLN A 112 4.75 3.16 28.05
C GLN A 112 5.87 2.46 28.82
N LEU A 113 5.97 2.66 30.14
CA LEU A 113 6.95 1.97 30.98
C LEU A 113 6.75 0.46 30.97
N ILE A 114 5.50 -0.02 31.01
CA ILE A 114 5.20 -1.45 30.94
C ILE A 114 5.58 -2.03 29.58
N ARG A 115 5.29 -1.32 28.49
CA ARG A 115 5.69 -1.71 27.12
C ARG A 115 7.21 -1.81 26.98
N GLN A 116 7.92 -0.75 27.38
CA GLN A 116 9.37 -0.73 27.39
C GLN A 116 9.95 -1.88 28.23
N LEU A 117 9.42 -2.10 29.44
CA LEU A 117 9.86 -3.20 30.30
C LEU A 117 9.61 -4.58 29.66
N ARG A 118 8.49 -4.76 28.96
CA ARG A 118 8.19 -6.01 28.22
C ARG A 118 9.18 -6.22 27.07
N SER A 119 9.47 -5.17 26.31
CA SER A 119 10.48 -5.20 25.25
C SER A 119 11.86 -5.55 25.82
N ASP A 120 12.29 -4.88 26.89
CA ASP A 120 13.61 -5.10 27.51
C ASP A 120 13.75 -6.53 28.08
N ILE A 121 12.73 -7.00 28.81
CA ILE A 121 12.69 -8.38 29.33
C ILE A 121 12.65 -9.38 28.17
N GLY A 122 11.87 -9.10 27.13
CA GLY A 122 11.77 -9.94 25.94
C GLY A 122 13.12 -10.07 25.23
N ALA A 123 13.79 -8.95 24.98
CA ALA A 123 15.11 -8.90 24.36
C ALA A 123 16.16 -9.66 25.19
N GLU A 124 16.17 -9.46 26.51
CA GLU A 124 17.05 -10.19 27.42
C GLU A 124 16.77 -11.70 27.40
N SER A 125 15.49 -12.09 27.38
CA SER A 125 15.06 -13.49 27.34
C SER A 125 15.50 -14.17 26.05
N VAL A 126 15.30 -13.53 24.89
CA VAL A 126 15.75 -14.06 23.59
C VAL A 126 17.27 -14.14 23.54
N ARG A 127 17.99 -13.15 24.09
CA ARG A 127 19.45 -13.19 24.17
C ARG A 127 19.95 -14.39 24.99
N ARG A 128 19.38 -14.61 26.18
CA ARG A 128 19.71 -15.77 27.03
C ARG A 128 19.32 -17.09 26.38
N ALA A 129 18.16 -17.16 25.74
CA ALA A 129 17.76 -18.32 24.95
C ALA A 129 18.77 -18.59 23.82
N GLY A 130 19.24 -17.56 23.13
CA GLY A 130 20.28 -17.68 22.10
C GLY A 130 21.64 -18.16 22.64
N GLU A 131 22.02 -17.79 23.86
CA GLU A 131 23.21 -18.35 24.54
C GLU A 131 23.00 -19.84 24.90
N LEU A 132 21.84 -20.20 25.44
CA LEU A 132 21.50 -21.58 25.79
C LEU A 132 21.44 -22.48 24.57
N VAL A 133 20.80 -22.02 23.49
CA VAL A 133 20.72 -22.76 22.21
C VAL A 133 22.12 -22.94 21.64
N ARG A 134 22.97 -21.90 21.63
CA ARG A 134 24.38 -22.01 21.22
C ARG A 134 25.16 -23.01 22.05
N GLY A 135 24.91 -23.08 23.36
CA GLY A 135 25.50 -24.10 24.23
C GLY A 135 25.00 -25.51 23.91
N TYR A 136 23.70 -25.68 23.69
CA TYR A 136 23.08 -26.97 23.38
C TYR A 136 23.56 -27.53 22.04
N VAL A 137 23.68 -26.69 21.01
CA VAL A 137 24.16 -27.08 19.68
C VAL A 137 25.68 -27.11 19.56
N ALA A 138 26.43 -26.94 20.66
CA ALA A 138 27.87 -27.18 20.62
C ALA A 138 28.20 -28.69 20.54
N GLU A 139 27.25 -29.55 20.94
CA GLU A 139 27.38 -31.00 20.89
C GLU A 139 26.90 -31.57 19.53
N PRO A 140 27.73 -32.38 18.83
CA PRO A 140 27.38 -32.93 17.52
C PRO A 140 26.08 -33.75 17.50
N GLU A 141 25.78 -34.48 18.59
CA GLU A 141 24.54 -35.27 18.69
C GLU A 141 23.29 -34.37 18.70
N GLN A 142 23.34 -33.23 19.39
CA GLN A 142 22.22 -32.29 19.49
C GLN A 142 22.02 -31.49 18.19
N GLN A 143 23.11 -31.19 17.48
CA GLN A 143 23.06 -30.61 16.14
C GLN A 143 22.41 -31.58 15.14
N ALA A 144 22.84 -32.85 15.13
CA ALA A 144 22.25 -33.88 14.28
C ALA A 144 20.75 -34.05 14.56
N GLY A 145 20.35 -34.09 15.83
CA GLY A 145 18.93 -34.14 16.20
C GLY A 145 18.10 -32.93 15.76
N THR A 146 18.73 -31.78 15.52
CA THR A 146 18.05 -30.59 14.97
C THR A 146 17.83 -30.72 13.46
N VAL A 147 18.82 -31.27 12.74
CA VAL A 147 18.70 -31.63 11.33
C VAL A 147 17.58 -32.65 11.14
N ASP A 148 17.59 -33.73 11.91
CA ASP A 148 16.59 -34.81 11.79
C ASP A 148 15.17 -34.30 12.01
N ARG A 149 14.97 -33.44 13.02
CA ARG A 149 13.65 -32.81 13.28
C ARG A 149 13.18 -31.95 12.12
N PHE A 150 14.08 -31.20 11.48
CA PHE A 150 13.72 -30.41 10.30
C PHE A 150 13.38 -31.30 9.10
N LEU A 151 14.08 -32.43 8.93
CA LEU A 151 13.73 -33.40 7.89
C LEU A 151 12.37 -34.05 8.15
N ASP A 152 12.01 -34.31 9.41
CA ASP A 152 10.67 -34.76 9.78
C ASP A 152 9.59 -33.71 9.46
N GLU A 153 9.86 -32.42 9.75
CA GLU A 153 8.97 -31.30 9.40
C GLU A 153 8.80 -31.19 7.88
N LEU A 154 9.91 -31.29 7.13
CA LEU A 154 9.93 -31.23 5.67
C LEU A 154 9.16 -32.41 5.04
N GLU A 155 9.29 -33.61 5.61
CA GLU A 155 8.55 -34.80 5.20
C GLU A 155 7.04 -34.68 5.50
N ALA A 156 6.67 -34.05 6.62
CA ALA A 156 5.28 -33.76 6.95
C ALA A 156 4.64 -32.67 6.06
N MET A 157 5.45 -31.77 5.51
CA MET A 157 5.03 -30.75 4.53
C MET A 157 4.79 -31.33 3.13
N ALA A 158 5.04 -32.61 2.90
CA ALA A 158 4.90 -33.25 1.59
C ALA A 158 3.58 -34.05 1.43
N PRO A 159 2.38 -33.42 1.32
CA PRO A 159 1.28 -34.05 0.61
C PRO A 159 1.36 -33.72 -0.89
N SER A 160 1.33 -34.79 -1.70
CA SER A 160 1.13 -34.79 -3.16
C SER A 160 2.28 -34.22 -3.99
N ALA A 161 2.74 -35.02 -4.96
CA ALA A 161 3.71 -34.64 -5.98
C ALA A 161 3.44 -33.21 -6.47
N ALA A 162 4.37 -32.29 -6.20
CA ALA A 162 4.40 -31.05 -6.94
C ALA A 162 4.85 -31.44 -8.35
N GLU A 163 3.88 -31.53 -9.26
CA GLU A 163 4.19 -31.39 -10.68
C GLU A 163 4.94 -30.06 -10.80
N VAL A 164 6.21 -30.10 -11.20
CA VAL A 164 6.92 -28.90 -11.66
C VAL A 164 6.09 -28.38 -12.81
N GLU A 165 5.26 -27.40 -12.50
CA GLU A 165 4.35 -26.80 -13.43
C GLU A 165 5.24 -26.08 -14.44
N TYR A 166 5.33 -26.61 -15.67
CA TYR A 166 6.03 -25.96 -16.77
C TYR A 166 5.68 -24.47 -16.75
N PRO A 167 6.61 -23.51 -16.93
CA PRO A 167 6.30 -22.07 -16.85
C PRO A 167 5.10 -21.66 -17.72
N VAL A 168 4.86 -22.40 -18.80
CA VAL A 168 3.71 -22.27 -19.70
C VAL A 168 2.38 -22.69 -19.04
N LEU A 169 2.35 -23.73 -18.21
CA LEU A 169 1.15 -24.17 -17.48
C LEU A 169 0.76 -23.17 -16.38
N ALA A 170 1.74 -22.58 -15.69
CA ALA A 170 1.49 -21.63 -14.58
C ALA A 170 0.72 -20.37 -15.04
N LYS A 171 0.94 -19.92 -16.29
CA LYS A 171 0.20 -18.79 -16.89
C LYS A 171 -1.17 -19.17 -17.47
N MET A 172 -1.48 -20.46 -17.61
CA MET A 172 -2.66 -20.95 -18.32
C MET A 172 -3.84 -21.20 -17.38
N ARG A 173 -5.06 -20.96 -17.88
CA ARG A 173 -6.31 -21.29 -17.17
C ARG A 173 -6.64 -22.79 -17.30
N SER A 174 -7.59 -23.27 -16.50
CA SER A 174 -7.90 -24.71 -16.35
C SER A 174 -8.24 -25.47 -17.64
N ALA A 175 -8.87 -24.85 -18.64
CA ALA A 175 -9.12 -25.52 -19.93
C ALA A 175 -7.84 -25.62 -20.76
N SER A 176 -7.04 -24.56 -20.79
CA SER A 176 -5.77 -24.51 -21.53
C SER A 176 -4.72 -25.45 -20.93
N ARG A 177 -4.64 -25.55 -19.59
CA ARG A 177 -3.74 -26.51 -18.92
C ARG A 177 -4.05 -27.94 -19.33
N ARG A 178 -5.33 -28.36 -19.27
CA ARG A 178 -5.75 -29.70 -19.71
C ARG A 178 -5.48 -29.95 -21.18
N ALA A 179 -5.74 -28.96 -22.04
CA ALA A 179 -5.46 -29.04 -23.47
C ALA A 179 -3.96 -29.21 -23.75
N LEU A 180 -3.10 -28.48 -23.03
CA LEU A 180 -1.65 -28.61 -23.15
C LEU A 180 -1.17 -29.99 -22.69
N THR A 181 -1.64 -30.49 -21.54
CA THR A 181 -1.32 -31.84 -21.06
C THR A 181 -1.68 -32.90 -22.10
N ALA A 182 -2.92 -32.88 -22.61
CA ALA A 182 -3.36 -33.82 -23.65
C ALA A 182 -2.52 -33.74 -24.94
N LEU A 183 -2.07 -32.53 -25.30
CA LEU A 183 -1.23 -32.32 -26.46
C LEU A 183 0.20 -32.85 -26.24
N VAL A 184 0.77 -32.66 -25.05
CA VAL A 184 2.09 -33.18 -24.69
C VAL A 184 2.08 -34.71 -24.65
N ASP A 185 1.03 -35.32 -24.10
CA ASP A 185 0.83 -36.78 -24.11
C ASP A 185 0.79 -37.31 -25.55
N ARG A 186 0.00 -36.66 -26.41
CA ARG A 186 -0.09 -37.01 -27.82
C ARG A 186 1.23 -36.85 -28.57
N PHE A 187 1.99 -35.80 -28.24
CA PHE A 187 3.35 -35.63 -28.77
C PHE A 187 4.25 -36.79 -28.34
N GLY A 188 4.20 -37.23 -27.08
CA GLY A 188 4.96 -38.39 -26.59
C GLY A 188 4.73 -39.65 -27.44
N GLU A 189 3.46 -40.01 -27.68
CA GLU A 189 3.08 -41.18 -28.51
C GLU A 189 3.66 -41.11 -29.93
N ILE A 190 3.61 -39.93 -30.56
CA ILE A 190 4.11 -39.72 -31.92
C ILE A 190 5.64 -39.75 -31.92
N ALA A 191 6.27 -39.08 -30.96
CA ALA A 191 7.70 -38.90 -30.89
C ALA A 191 8.47 -40.20 -30.64
N GLU A 192 7.88 -41.18 -29.92
CA GLU A 192 8.46 -42.53 -29.75
C GLU A 192 8.84 -43.20 -31.08
N ASN A 193 8.07 -42.93 -32.14
CA ASN A 193 8.24 -43.56 -33.45
C ASN A 193 9.07 -42.72 -34.44
N LEU A 194 9.51 -41.52 -34.04
CA LEU A 194 10.32 -40.65 -34.89
C LEU A 194 11.81 -40.88 -34.63
N ASP A 195 12.64 -40.71 -35.65
CA ASP A 195 14.09 -40.59 -35.51
C ASP A 195 14.50 -39.14 -35.23
N ASP A 196 15.79 -38.88 -35.01
CA ASP A 196 16.30 -37.54 -34.66
C ASP A 196 16.06 -36.50 -35.77
N ASN A 197 16.07 -36.93 -37.04
CA ASN A 197 15.74 -36.08 -38.18
C ASN A 197 14.24 -35.78 -38.23
N GLY A 198 13.40 -36.78 -37.93
CA GLY A 198 11.96 -36.64 -37.78
C GLY A 198 11.59 -35.67 -36.67
N LEU A 199 12.25 -35.74 -35.51
CA LEU A 199 12.06 -34.78 -34.41
C LEU A 199 12.45 -33.35 -34.79
N SER A 200 13.54 -33.19 -35.55
CA SER A 200 13.97 -31.87 -36.04
C SER A 200 12.97 -31.29 -37.02
N THR A 201 12.52 -32.10 -37.98
CA THR A 201 11.51 -31.70 -38.97
C THR A 201 10.19 -31.35 -38.29
N LEU A 202 9.78 -32.15 -37.32
CA LEU A 202 8.58 -31.89 -36.51
C LEU A 202 8.68 -30.55 -35.79
N ALA A 203 9.82 -30.26 -35.14
CA ALA A 203 10.03 -29.00 -34.45
C ALA A 203 9.95 -27.80 -35.41
N ASP A 204 10.59 -27.88 -36.56
CA ASP A 204 10.60 -26.81 -37.56
C ASP A 204 9.21 -26.58 -38.18
N ASP A 205 8.47 -27.65 -38.45
CA ASP A 205 7.09 -27.59 -38.95
C ASP A 205 6.16 -26.93 -37.92
N LEU A 206 6.23 -27.36 -36.65
CA LEU A 206 5.41 -26.80 -35.58
C LEU A 206 5.76 -25.33 -35.30
N ALA A 207 7.05 -24.97 -35.29
CA ALA A 207 7.49 -23.57 -35.15
C ALA A 207 7.00 -22.70 -36.32
N SER A 208 7.08 -23.22 -37.54
CA SER A 208 6.56 -22.54 -38.75
C SER A 208 5.05 -22.30 -38.67
N VAL A 209 4.30 -23.29 -38.17
CA VAL A 209 2.85 -23.13 -37.97
C VAL A 209 2.54 -22.20 -36.80
N ALA A 210 3.28 -22.23 -35.70
CA ALA A 210 3.14 -21.27 -34.61
C ALA A 210 3.39 -19.83 -35.10
N SER A 211 4.40 -19.62 -35.94
CA SER A 211 4.71 -18.33 -36.59
C SER A 211 3.55 -17.87 -37.48
N LEU A 212 2.97 -18.78 -38.28
CA LEU A 212 1.77 -18.51 -39.09
C LEU A 212 0.57 -18.12 -38.23
N LEU A 213 0.27 -18.88 -37.17
CA LEU A 213 -0.87 -18.63 -36.29
C LEU A 213 -0.71 -17.33 -35.50
N ASN A 214 0.52 -16.99 -35.11
CA ASN A 214 0.82 -15.72 -34.47
C ASN A 214 0.57 -14.53 -35.42
N ARG A 215 0.97 -14.66 -36.69
CA ARG A 215 0.76 -13.61 -37.70
C ARG A 215 -0.71 -13.47 -38.11
N GLU A 216 -1.38 -14.59 -38.35
CA GLU A 216 -2.76 -14.63 -38.86
C GLU A 216 -3.78 -14.73 -37.71
N ILE A 217 -3.86 -13.69 -36.87
CA ILE A 217 -4.68 -13.66 -35.64
C ILE A 217 -6.14 -14.07 -35.89
N VAL A 218 -6.70 -13.72 -37.06
CA VAL A 218 -8.07 -14.08 -37.44
C VAL A 218 -8.22 -15.60 -37.56
N VAL A 219 -7.25 -16.29 -38.18
CA VAL A 219 -7.25 -17.75 -38.30
C VAL A 219 -7.21 -18.39 -36.92
N THR A 220 -6.30 -17.95 -36.07
CA THR A 220 -6.15 -18.44 -34.69
C THR A 220 -7.44 -18.26 -33.88
N ARG A 221 -8.13 -17.12 -34.06
CA ARG A 221 -9.44 -16.89 -33.44
C ARG A 221 -10.49 -17.90 -33.90
N TYR A 222 -10.53 -18.26 -35.18
CA TYR A 222 -11.46 -19.29 -35.68
C TYR A 222 -11.09 -20.69 -35.20
N LEU A 223 -9.80 -21.02 -35.13
CA LEU A 223 -9.31 -22.32 -34.66
C LEU A 223 -9.49 -22.54 -33.16
N THR A 224 -9.75 -21.49 -32.39
CA THR A 224 -9.92 -21.55 -30.92
C THR A 224 -11.36 -21.26 -30.47
N VAL A 225 -12.32 -21.18 -31.40
CA VAL A 225 -13.75 -21.03 -31.05
C VAL A 225 -14.21 -22.24 -30.23
N PRO A 226 -14.74 -22.04 -29.01
CA PRO A 226 -15.25 -23.15 -28.20
C PRO A 226 -16.48 -23.77 -28.88
N ALA A 227 -16.39 -25.07 -29.21
CA ALA A 227 -17.48 -25.84 -29.77
C ALA A 227 -17.43 -27.29 -29.25
N GLU A 228 -18.57 -27.97 -29.24
CA GLU A 228 -18.63 -29.41 -28.95
C GLU A 228 -18.03 -30.22 -30.10
N ASP A 229 -18.34 -29.85 -31.34
CA ASP A 229 -17.73 -30.44 -32.54
C ASP A 229 -16.53 -29.61 -33.01
N ALA A 230 -15.34 -30.18 -32.95
CA ALA A 230 -14.12 -29.56 -33.46
C ALA A 230 -13.89 -29.80 -34.97
N GLY A 231 -14.68 -30.66 -35.62
CA GLY A 231 -14.51 -31.06 -37.01
C GLY A 231 -14.35 -29.90 -38.01
N PRO A 232 -15.16 -28.82 -37.94
CA PRO A 232 -14.97 -27.66 -38.82
C PRO A 232 -13.62 -26.97 -38.64
N ARG A 233 -13.12 -26.87 -37.39
CA ARG A 233 -11.83 -26.24 -37.06
C ARG A 233 -10.68 -27.11 -37.57
N VAL A 234 -10.76 -28.43 -37.35
CA VAL A 234 -9.78 -29.41 -37.84
C VAL A 234 -9.69 -29.39 -39.37
N ARG A 235 -10.83 -29.40 -40.08
CA ARG A 235 -10.84 -29.30 -41.56
C ARG A 235 -10.27 -27.98 -42.07
N LEU A 236 -10.49 -26.88 -41.35
CA LEU A 236 -9.89 -25.60 -41.70
C LEU A 236 -8.37 -25.66 -41.58
N LEU A 237 -7.86 -26.17 -40.45
CA LEU A 237 -6.43 -26.37 -40.24
C LEU A 237 -5.83 -27.27 -41.33
N GLU A 238 -6.43 -28.44 -41.59
CA GLU A 238 -5.96 -29.36 -42.64
C GLU A 238 -5.83 -28.67 -44.00
N ARG A 239 -6.83 -27.89 -44.41
CA ARG A 239 -6.79 -27.14 -45.67
C ARG A 239 -5.68 -26.09 -45.73
N LEU A 240 -5.28 -25.54 -44.58
CA LEU A 240 -4.26 -24.48 -44.51
C LEU A 240 -2.83 -25.03 -44.58
N VAL A 241 -2.59 -26.18 -43.94
CA VAL A 241 -1.24 -26.76 -43.76
C VAL A 241 -0.97 -28.06 -44.53
N SER A 242 -1.99 -28.70 -45.11
CA SER A 242 -1.80 -29.93 -45.90
C SER A 242 -0.80 -29.70 -47.05
N GLY A 243 0.16 -30.63 -47.17
CA GLY A 243 1.24 -30.57 -48.16
C GLY A 243 2.36 -29.57 -47.83
N LYS A 244 2.27 -28.84 -46.71
CA LYS A 244 3.30 -27.91 -46.25
C LYS A 244 4.07 -28.38 -45.02
N VAL A 245 3.47 -29.27 -44.24
CA VAL A 245 4.05 -29.87 -43.03
C VAL A 245 4.00 -31.40 -43.14
N GLY A 246 4.89 -32.08 -42.42
CA GLY A 246 4.90 -33.53 -42.31
C GLY A 246 3.65 -34.09 -41.62
N GLU A 247 3.38 -35.38 -41.83
CA GLU A 247 2.27 -36.11 -41.21
C GLU A 247 2.28 -36.04 -39.67
N PRO A 248 3.43 -36.22 -38.97
CA PRO A 248 3.49 -36.09 -37.51
C PRO A 248 3.07 -34.70 -37.00
N ALA A 249 3.51 -33.64 -37.69
CA ALA A 249 3.18 -32.27 -37.33
C ALA A 249 1.68 -32.01 -37.55
N LEU A 250 1.15 -32.49 -38.67
CA LEU A 250 -0.27 -32.37 -38.97
C LEU A 250 -1.13 -33.04 -37.89
N ASP A 251 -0.78 -34.25 -37.43
CA ASP A 251 -1.53 -34.97 -36.41
C ASP A 251 -1.51 -34.28 -35.03
N ILE A 252 -0.36 -33.72 -34.64
CA ILE A 252 -0.25 -32.90 -33.43
C ILE A 252 -1.13 -31.65 -33.55
N LEU A 253 -1.08 -30.96 -34.68
CA LEU A 253 -1.88 -29.75 -34.90
C LEU A 253 -3.39 -30.06 -34.92
N LYS A 254 -3.82 -31.18 -35.52
CA LYS A 254 -5.23 -31.61 -35.47
C LYS A 254 -5.67 -31.83 -34.04
N SER A 255 -4.83 -32.47 -33.22
CA SER A 255 -5.10 -32.70 -31.80
C SER A 255 -5.17 -31.38 -31.04
N ALA A 256 -4.23 -30.47 -31.25
CA ALA A 256 -4.22 -29.14 -30.64
C ALA A 256 -5.48 -28.32 -30.98
N VAL A 257 -5.96 -28.38 -32.22
CA VAL A 257 -7.18 -27.68 -32.65
C VAL A 257 -8.46 -28.39 -32.19
N ALA A 258 -8.42 -29.69 -31.92
CA ALA A 258 -9.54 -30.42 -31.35
C ALA A 258 -9.83 -29.97 -29.91
N GLU A 259 -8.79 -29.59 -29.16
CA GLU A 259 -8.88 -29.17 -27.77
C GLU A 259 -9.62 -27.84 -27.54
N ARG A 260 -9.93 -27.60 -26.25
CA ARG A 260 -10.58 -26.38 -25.76
C ARG A 260 -9.57 -25.46 -25.08
N TRP A 261 -9.35 -24.29 -25.69
CA TRP A 261 -8.45 -23.25 -25.17
C TRP A 261 -9.24 -22.15 -24.46
N SER A 262 -8.70 -21.67 -23.35
CA SER A 262 -9.28 -20.55 -22.59
C SER A 262 -9.03 -19.21 -23.26
N VAL A 263 -7.89 -19.08 -23.94
CA VAL A 263 -7.48 -17.90 -24.73
C VAL A 263 -6.90 -18.36 -26.06
N GLY A 264 -7.14 -17.61 -27.13
CA GLY A 264 -6.68 -17.98 -28.47
C GLY A 264 -5.15 -18.05 -28.60
N SER A 265 -4.42 -17.24 -27.84
CA SER A 265 -2.95 -17.27 -27.77
C SER A 265 -2.41 -18.56 -27.17
N ASP A 266 -3.17 -19.24 -26.30
CA ASP A 266 -2.72 -20.46 -25.61
C ASP A 266 -2.49 -21.61 -26.60
N LEU A 267 -3.22 -21.65 -27.72
CA LEU A 267 -2.97 -22.61 -28.80
C LEU A 267 -1.58 -22.40 -29.42
N VAL A 268 -1.18 -21.15 -29.66
CA VAL A 268 0.13 -20.82 -30.23
C VAL A 268 1.24 -21.18 -29.25
N ASP A 269 1.04 -20.82 -27.98
CA ASP A 269 1.96 -21.16 -26.89
C ASP A 269 2.15 -22.68 -26.76
N ALA A 270 1.07 -23.45 -26.89
CA ALA A 270 1.11 -24.90 -26.83
C ALA A 270 1.84 -25.53 -28.02
N VAL A 271 1.59 -25.06 -29.24
CA VAL A 271 2.29 -25.56 -30.44
C VAL A 271 3.78 -25.26 -30.37
N GLU A 272 4.15 -24.05 -29.94
CA GLU A 272 5.55 -23.68 -29.70
C GLU A 272 6.19 -24.52 -28.59
N HIS A 273 5.48 -24.77 -27.49
CA HIS A 273 5.96 -25.62 -26.41
C HIS A 273 6.27 -27.03 -26.91
N VAL A 274 5.39 -27.65 -27.71
CA VAL A 274 5.64 -28.96 -28.31
C VAL A 274 6.81 -28.92 -29.30
N ALA A 275 6.97 -27.85 -30.08
CA ALA A 275 8.12 -27.68 -30.97
C ALA A 275 9.46 -27.69 -30.20
N ARG A 276 9.54 -26.94 -29.09
CA ARG A 276 10.69 -26.95 -28.18
C ARG A 276 10.91 -28.34 -27.57
N HIS A 277 9.85 -29.02 -27.16
CA HIS A 277 9.93 -30.37 -26.64
C HIS A 277 10.47 -31.38 -27.66
N ALA A 278 10.17 -31.21 -28.95
CA ALA A 278 10.76 -32.05 -30.00
C ALA A 278 12.28 -31.87 -30.10
N LEU A 279 12.77 -30.63 -30.08
CA LEU A 279 14.22 -30.34 -30.09
C LEU A 279 14.94 -30.82 -28.82
N LEU A 280 14.33 -30.62 -27.65
CA LEU A 280 14.90 -31.10 -26.39
C LEU A 280 14.90 -32.63 -26.32
N MET A 281 13.87 -33.31 -26.86
CA MET A 281 13.89 -34.78 -26.97
C MET A 281 15.04 -35.27 -27.84
N ARG A 282 15.33 -34.56 -28.94
CA ARG A 282 16.47 -34.88 -29.79
C ARG A 282 17.80 -34.69 -29.03
N ALA A 283 17.95 -33.61 -28.27
CA ALA A 283 19.15 -33.40 -27.45
C ALA A 283 19.33 -34.52 -26.43
N GLU A 284 18.24 -34.97 -25.81
CA GLU A 284 18.18 -36.10 -24.88
C GLU A 284 18.65 -37.40 -25.52
N ARG A 285 18.09 -37.76 -26.68
CA ARG A 285 18.49 -38.98 -27.42
C ARG A 285 19.93 -38.94 -27.90
N ALA A 286 20.44 -37.75 -28.25
CA ALA A 286 21.82 -37.55 -28.65
C ALA A 286 22.81 -37.49 -27.46
N GLY A 287 22.34 -37.48 -26.21
CA GLY A 287 23.17 -37.31 -25.03
C GLY A 287 23.82 -35.92 -24.93
N GLN A 288 23.18 -34.90 -25.51
CA GLN A 288 23.70 -33.52 -25.61
C GLN A 288 22.93 -32.52 -24.74
N VAL A 289 22.06 -32.97 -23.83
CA VAL A 289 21.23 -32.09 -22.98
C VAL A 289 22.08 -31.15 -22.14
N ASP A 290 23.13 -31.69 -21.49
CA ASP A 290 24.05 -30.90 -20.66
C ASP A 290 24.71 -29.77 -21.46
N GLU A 291 25.17 -30.07 -22.67
CA GLU A 291 25.80 -29.07 -23.55
C GLU A 291 24.80 -27.99 -23.99
N VAL A 292 23.56 -28.41 -24.32
CA VAL A 292 22.50 -27.49 -24.73
C VAL A 292 22.10 -26.59 -23.55
N GLU A 293 21.89 -27.15 -22.36
CA GLU A 293 21.60 -26.43 -21.13
C GLU A 293 22.67 -25.37 -20.82
N ASP A 294 23.95 -25.79 -20.79
CA ASP A 294 25.08 -24.90 -20.55
C ASP A 294 25.13 -23.73 -21.54
N GLN A 295 24.84 -23.99 -22.81
CA GLN A 295 24.83 -22.98 -23.85
C GLN A 295 23.64 -22.02 -23.72
N LEU A 296 22.46 -22.50 -23.30
CA LEU A 296 21.30 -21.66 -23.03
C LEU A 296 21.56 -20.73 -21.83
N PHE A 297 22.09 -21.25 -20.72
CA PHE A 297 22.47 -20.43 -19.56
C PHE A 297 23.58 -19.44 -19.90
N ARG A 298 24.58 -19.86 -20.68
CA ARG A 298 25.64 -18.96 -21.15
C ARG A 298 25.08 -17.83 -21.99
N PHE A 299 24.16 -18.14 -22.89
CA PHE A 299 23.51 -17.11 -23.71
C PHE A 299 22.68 -16.16 -22.85
N ASN A 300 21.95 -16.66 -21.84
CA ASN A 300 21.24 -15.81 -20.89
C ASN A 300 22.18 -14.82 -20.19
N ARG A 301 23.32 -15.28 -19.66
CA ARG A 301 24.33 -14.41 -19.03
C ARG A 301 24.90 -13.36 -19.98
N ILE A 302 25.01 -13.67 -21.27
CA ILE A 302 25.42 -12.72 -22.29
C ILE A 302 24.35 -11.64 -22.48
N LEU A 303 23.07 -12.00 -22.52
CA LEU A 303 21.96 -11.03 -22.59
C LEU A 303 21.97 -10.11 -21.37
N ASP A 304 22.12 -10.67 -20.16
CA ASP A 304 22.20 -9.91 -18.91
C ASP A 304 23.37 -8.91 -18.90
N SER A 305 24.51 -9.32 -19.46
CA SER A 305 25.74 -8.51 -19.52
C SER A 305 25.71 -7.47 -20.64
N GLU A 306 24.90 -7.69 -21.69
CA GLU A 306 24.81 -6.84 -22.88
C GLU A 306 23.36 -6.35 -23.11
N PRO A 307 22.88 -5.36 -22.34
CA PRO A 307 21.48 -4.89 -22.40
C PRO A 307 21.06 -4.40 -23.79
N ARG A 308 22.01 -3.88 -24.58
CA ARG A 308 21.74 -3.46 -25.96
C ARG A 308 21.37 -4.63 -26.86
N LEU A 309 22.02 -5.77 -26.69
CA LEU A 309 21.71 -6.99 -27.45
C LEU A 309 20.32 -7.50 -27.05
N ALA A 310 20.03 -7.54 -25.74
CA ALA A 310 18.73 -7.93 -25.23
C ALA A 310 17.59 -7.06 -25.81
N ILE A 311 17.77 -5.73 -25.85
CA ILE A 311 16.80 -4.81 -26.46
C ILE A 311 16.60 -5.11 -27.96
N LEU A 312 17.68 -5.31 -28.72
CA LEU A 312 17.59 -5.55 -30.17
C LEU A 312 16.95 -6.90 -30.51
N LEU A 313 17.21 -7.94 -29.71
CA LEU A 313 16.56 -9.26 -29.88
C LEU A 313 15.14 -9.28 -29.31
N GLY A 314 14.84 -8.42 -28.34
CA GLY A 314 13.52 -8.21 -27.75
C GLY A 314 12.59 -7.32 -28.56
N ASP A 315 13.09 -6.59 -29.56
CA ASP A 315 12.30 -5.67 -30.38
C ASP A 315 11.32 -6.40 -31.31
N TYR A 316 10.13 -6.72 -30.79
CA TYR A 316 9.07 -7.38 -31.53
C TYR A 316 8.49 -6.55 -32.68
N ALA A 317 8.75 -5.23 -32.73
CA ALA A 317 8.35 -4.38 -33.85
C ALA A 317 9.27 -4.56 -35.07
N ALA A 318 10.52 -4.99 -34.87
CA ALA A 318 11.42 -5.35 -35.95
C ALA A 318 11.03 -6.70 -36.61
N PRO A 319 11.37 -6.93 -37.89
CA PRO A 319 11.16 -8.22 -38.53
C PRO A 319 11.95 -9.35 -37.85
N ALA A 320 11.29 -10.48 -37.57
CA ALA A 320 11.89 -11.64 -36.89
C ALA A 320 13.16 -12.15 -37.59
N ASP A 321 13.18 -12.20 -38.92
CA ASP A 321 14.35 -12.62 -39.70
C ASP A 321 15.60 -11.77 -39.39
N GLY A 322 15.41 -10.47 -39.13
CA GLY A 322 16.49 -9.57 -38.75
C GLY A 322 17.08 -9.92 -37.40
N ARG A 323 16.21 -10.22 -36.42
CA ARG A 323 16.62 -10.62 -35.07
C ARG A 323 17.28 -11.99 -35.05
N VAL A 324 16.75 -12.97 -35.77
CA VAL A 324 17.36 -14.31 -35.92
C VAL A 324 18.73 -14.22 -36.60
N ARG A 325 18.89 -13.35 -37.62
CA ARG A 325 20.23 -13.10 -38.21
C ARG A 325 21.20 -12.44 -37.24
N LEU A 326 20.72 -11.52 -36.39
CA LEU A 326 21.54 -10.91 -35.34
C LEU A 326 22.00 -11.96 -34.32
N LEU A 327 21.07 -12.79 -33.83
CA LEU A 327 21.37 -13.92 -32.95
C LEU A 327 22.47 -14.81 -33.52
N ARG A 328 22.32 -15.26 -34.77
CA ARG A 328 23.32 -16.09 -35.46
C ARG A 328 24.68 -15.42 -35.53
N LYS A 329 24.74 -14.14 -35.90
CA LYS A 329 26.00 -13.39 -35.95
C LYS A 329 26.70 -13.29 -34.59
N VAL A 330 25.95 -13.12 -33.51
CA VAL A 330 26.50 -13.06 -32.15
C VAL A 330 27.04 -14.44 -31.75
N LEU A 331 26.26 -15.49 -31.98
CA LEU A 331 26.66 -16.86 -31.68
C LEU A 331 27.85 -17.34 -32.53
N ASP A 332 27.92 -16.97 -33.81
CA ASP A 332 29.04 -17.25 -34.71
C ASP A 332 30.32 -16.50 -34.33
N SER A 333 30.19 -15.37 -33.63
CA SER A 333 31.34 -14.59 -33.14
C SER A 333 31.94 -15.14 -31.84
N ALA A 334 31.30 -16.13 -31.22
CA ALA A 334 31.82 -16.76 -30.03
C ALA A 334 32.98 -17.71 -30.38
N ASP A 335 34.03 -17.72 -29.55
CA ASP A 335 35.19 -18.62 -29.73
C ASP A 335 34.83 -20.11 -29.55
N THR A 336 33.65 -20.41 -29.02
CA THR A 336 33.16 -21.79 -28.78
C THR A 336 32.19 -22.20 -29.87
N SER A 337 32.32 -23.44 -30.37
CA SER A 337 31.33 -24.04 -31.27
C SER A 337 29.96 -24.11 -30.60
N VAL A 338 28.93 -23.57 -31.26
CA VAL A 338 27.55 -23.60 -30.77
C VAL A 338 26.87 -24.89 -31.21
N ASN A 339 26.21 -25.57 -30.29
CA ASN A 339 25.46 -26.78 -30.56
C ASN A 339 24.28 -26.44 -31.49
N PRO A 340 24.07 -27.17 -32.59
CA PRO A 340 22.98 -26.89 -33.53
C PRO A 340 21.59 -26.89 -32.90
N ILE A 341 21.37 -27.69 -31.85
CA ILE A 341 20.08 -27.76 -31.15
C ILE A 341 19.86 -26.51 -30.29
N ALA A 342 20.89 -26.05 -29.58
CA ALA A 342 20.83 -24.79 -28.83
C ALA A 342 20.56 -23.60 -29.77
N LEU A 343 21.24 -23.55 -30.92
CA LEU A 343 21.00 -22.53 -31.94
C LEU A 343 19.56 -22.57 -32.48
N ALA A 344 19.02 -23.76 -32.74
CA ALA A 344 17.64 -23.93 -33.20
C ALA A 344 16.63 -23.45 -32.15
N LEU A 345 16.79 -23.86 -30.89
CA LEU A 345 15.93 -23.44 -29.78
C LEU A 345 15.95 -21.92 -29.54
N LEU A 346 17.13 -21.31 -29.57
CA LEU A 346 17.29 -19.86 -29.45
C LEU A 346 16.68 -19.13 -30.65
N SER A 347 16.88 -19.64 -31.87
CA SER A 347 16.30 -19.06 -33.08
C SER A 347 14.77 -19.08 -33.05
N GLN A 348 14.18 -20.23 -32.69
CA GLN A 348 12.73 -20.37 -32.56
C GLN A 348 12.19 -19.43 -31.47
N THR A 349 12.88 -19.30 -30.34
CA THR A 349 12.46 -18.43 -29.23
C THR A 349 12.50 -16.94 -29.62
N VAL A 350 13.53 -16.49 -30.32
CA VAL A 350 13.61 -15.09 -30.82
C VAL A 350 12.59 -14.81 -31.92
N GLU A 351 12.30 -15.79 -32.77
CA GLU A 351 11.26 -15.68 -33.79
C GLU A 351 9.87 -15.52 -33.17
N LEU A 352 9.57 -16.34 -32.16
CA LEU A 352 8.26 -16.47 -31.54
C LEU A 352 8.12 -15.68 -30.22
N LEU A 353 8.95 -14.68 -29.98
CA LEU A 353 9.05 -13.98 -28.69
C LEU A 353 7.76 -13.28 -28.21
N ARG A 354 6.83 -12.94 -29.11
CA ARG A 354 5.47 -12.43 -28.81
C ARG A 354 5.38 -11.32 -27.74
N GLY A 355 6.41 -10.46 -27.66
CA GLY A 355 6.45 -9.32 -26.74
C GLY A 355 6.91 -9.67 -25.31
N GLN A 356 7.36 -10.90 -25.07
CA GLN A 356 8.07 -11.27 -23.84
C GLN A 356 9.50 -10.71 -23.86
N SER A 357 10.12 -10.55 -22.68
CA SER A 357 11.56 -10.27 -22.62
C SER A 357 12.34 -11.45 -23.20
N VAL A 358 13.36 -11.17 -24.01
CA VAL A 358 14.24 -12.21 -24.54
C VAL A 358 15.03 -12.91 -23.44
N GLU A 359 15.39 -12.18 -22.37
CA GLU A 359 16.05 -12.72 -21.18
C GLU A 359 15.14 -13.76 -20.51
N ASP A 360 13.91 -13.35 -20.13
CA ASP A 360 12.93 -14.24 -19.50
C ASP A 360 12.63 -15.47 -20.37
N ALA A 361 12.50 -15.29 -21.68
CA ALA A 361 12.18 -16.38 -22.60
C ALA A 361 13.33 -17.39 -22.74
N VAL A 362 14.59 -16.93 -22.73
CA VAL A 362 15.77 -17.80 -22.76
C VAL A 362 15.96 -18.50 -21.42
N LEU A 363 15.74 -17.80 -20.30
CA LEU A 363 15.80 -18.39 -18.96
C LEU A 363 14.76 -19.51 -18.80
N GLN A 364 13.49 -19.24 -19.16
CA GLN A 364 12.43 -20.26 -19.14
C GLN A 364 12.77 -21.47 -20.01
N LEU A 365 13.41 -21.25 -21.16
CA LEU A 365 13.86 -22.34 -22.02
C LEU A 365 14.97 -23.18 -21.37
N ALA A 366 15.92 -22.54 -20.68
CA ALA A 366 16.96 -23.24 -19.93
C ALA A 366 16.35 -24.07 -18.78
N GLU A 367 15.39 -23.52 -18.04
CA GLU A 367 14.64 -24.23 -17.00
C GLU A 367 13.90 -25.47 -17.53
N VAL A 368 13.30 -25.37 -18.72
CA VAL A 368 12.64 -26.53 -19.37
C VAL A 368 13.66 -27.60 -19.77
N ALA A 369 14.87 -27.21 -20.19
CA ALA A 369 15.95 -28.16 -20.46
C ALA A 369 16.41 -28.89 -19.17
N VAL A 370 16.55 -28.15 -18.05
CA VAL A 370 16.89 -28.69 -16.73
C VAL A 370 15.82 -29.66 -16.23
N ALA A 371 14.56 -29.27 -16.27
CA ALA A 371 13.44 -30.12 -15.84
C ALA A 371 13.43 -31.45 -16.60
N ARG A 372 13.85 -31.43 -17.87
CA ARG A 372 13.92 -32.61 -18.73
C ARG A 372 15.15 -33.48 -18.51
N ARG A 373 16.27 -32.90 -18.08
CA ARG A 373 17.41 -33.64 -17.54
C ARG A 373 17.02 -34.43 -16.28
N GLY A 374 15.96 -34.00 -15.61
CA GLY A 374 15.44 -34.62 -14.40
C GLY A 374 16.34 -34.37 -13.18
N GLU A 375 17.19 -33.34 -13.19
CA GLU A 375 18.08 -33.02 -12.08
C GLU A 375 17.83 -31.59 -11.59
N VAL A 376 17.06 -31.44 -10.52
CA VAL A 376 16.92 -30.18 -9.80
C VAL A 376 18.11 -30.03 -8.86
N VAL A 377 18.89 -28.96 -8.97
CA VAL A 377 20.01 -28.71 -8.04
C VAL A 377 19.50 -27.98 -6.81
N ALA A 378 19.62 -28.60 -5.64
CA ALA A 378 19.32 -27.99 -4.36
C ALA A 378 20.60 -27.59 -3.64
N HIS A 379 20.76 -26.31 -3.35
CA HIS A 379 21.83 -25.83 -2.48
C HIS A 379 21.37 -25.96 -1.03
N VAL A 380 22.10 -26.72 -0.23
CA VAL A 380 21.77 -27.00 1.16
C VAL A 380 22.89 -26.48 2.05
N SER A 381 22.57 -25.52 2.89
CA SER A 381 23.48 -24.96 3.88
C SER A 381 23.20 -25.55 5.25
N ALA A 382 24.26 -26.04 5.91
CA ALA A 382 24.20 -26.64 7.24
C ALA A 382 25.38 -26.17 8.10
N ALA A 383 25.22 -26.20 9.42
CA ALA A 383 26.30 -25.81 10.35
C ALA A 383 27.51 -26.76 10.31
N THR A 384 27.30 -28.01 9.94
CA THR A 384 28.32 -29.06 9.85
C THR A 384 28.02 -29.98 8.66
N GLU A 385 28.98 -30.85 8.33
CA GLU A 385 28.76 -31.90 7.34
C GLU A 385 27.66 -32.87 7.80
N LEU A 386 26.78 -33.25 6.87
CA LEU A 386 25.70 -34.19 7.12
C LEU A 386 26.20 -35.63 7.01
N SER A 387 25.57 -36.55 7.75
CA SER A 387 25.82 -37.98 7.54
C SER A 387 25.28 -38.45 6.19
N ASP A 388 25.80 -39.57 5.68
CA ASP A 388 25.29 -40.18 4.45
C ASP A 388 23.79 -40.52 4.55
N THR A 389 23.34 -40.93 5.74
CA THR A 389 21.92 -41.21 6.00
C THR A 389 21.07 -39.96 5.88
N GLN A 390 21.52 -38.83 6.43
CA GLN A 390 20.84 -37.55 6.33
C GLN A 390 20.82 -37.06 4.89
N ARG A 391 21.97 -37.07 4.20
CA ARG A 391 22.09 -36.68 2.78
C ARG A 391 21.11 -37.47 1.91
N ASN A 392 21.06 -38.79 2.05
CA ASN A 392 20.13 -39.63 1.29
C ASN A 392 18.67 -39.29 1.61
N ARG A 393 18.35 -39.05 2.89
CA ARG A 393 17.01 -38.66 3.32
C ARG A 393 16.59 -37.29 2.76
N ILE A 394 17.48 -36.29 2.77
CA ILE A 394 17.24 -34.98 2.14
C ILE A 394 16.94 -35.18 0.66
N THR A 395 17.80 -35.92 -0.07
CA THR A 395 17.61 -36.17 -1.49
C THR A 395 16.27 -36.83 -1.76
N GLU A 396 15.87 -37.86 -1.00
CA GLU A 396 14.59 -38.54 -1.17
C GLU A 396 13.40 -37.60 -0.89
N VAL A 397 13.45 -36.84 0.21
CA VAL A 397 12.39 -35.92 0.60
C VAL A 397 12.26 -34.79 -0.41
N LEU A 398 13.35 -34.16 -0.83
CA LEU A 398 13.33 -33.12 -1.86
C LEU A 398 12.88 -33.67 -3.21
N SER A 399 13.31 -34.87 -3.59
CA SER A 399 12.84 -35.51 -4.83
C SER A 399 11.34 -35.79 -4.79
N ARG A 400 10.78 -36.10 -3.62
CA ARG A 400 9.34 -36.28 -3.41
C ARG A 400 8.58 -34.96 -3.43
N ILE A 401 9.14 -33.91 -2.82
CA ILE A 401 8.56 -32.56 -2.79
C ILE A 401 8.51 -31.97 -4.20
N TYR A 402 9.61 -32.02 -4.93
CA TYR A 402 9.75 -31.40 -6.26
C TYR A 402 9.41 -32.37 -7.42
N GLY A 403 9.11 -33.64 -7.15
CA GLY A 403 8.70 -34.63 -8.16
C GLY A 403 9.77 -35.03 -9.17
N HIS A 404 11.02 -34.61 -8.99
CA HIS A 404 12.16 -34.86 -9.89
C HIS A 404 13.37 -35.32 -9.07
N PRO A 405 14.30 -36.11 -9.65
CA PRO A 405 15.58 -36.36 -9.00
C PRO A 405 16.29 -35.05 -8.63
N VAL A 406 16.69 -34.93 -7.36
CA VAL A 406 17.37 -33.73 -6.84
C VAL A 406 18.86 -34.03 -6.58
N THR A 407 19.74 -33.18 -7.11
CA THR A 407 21.17 -33.20 -6.78
C THR A 407 21.45 -32.19 -5.67
N VAL A 408 21.88 -32.69 -4.50
CA VAL A 408 22.14 -31.85 -3.31
C VAL A 408 23.59 -31.36 -3.28
N GLN A 409 23.79 -30.06 -3.43
CA GLN A 409 25.07 -29.38 -3.22
C GLN A 409 25.14 -28.84 -1.79
N MET A 410 26.10 -29.34 -1.01
CA MET A 410 26.26 -28.97 0.40
C MET A 410 27.22 -27.79 0.56
N GLN A 411 26.82 -26.82 1.37
CA GLN A 411 27.65 -25.73 1.85
C GLN A 411 27.68 -25.73 3.39
N ILE A 412 28.88 -25.65 3.97
CA ILE A 412 29.04 -25.61 5.43
C ILE A 412 29.09 -24.14 5.87
N ASP A 413 28.14 -23.73 6.69
CA ASP A 413 28.04 -22.38 7.26
C ASP A 413 27.84 -22.45 8.79
N PRO A 414 28.91 -22.26 9.59
CA PRO A 414 28.85 -22.28 11.04
C PRO A 414 27.91 -21.23 11.66
N GLU A 415 27.57 -20.15 10.92
CA GLU A 415 26.70 -19.08 11.44
C GLU A 415 25.24 -19.53 11.61
N LEU A 416 24.83 -20.63 10.97
CA LEU A 416 23.46 -21.15 11.04
C LEU A 416 23.12 -21.76 12.41
N LEU A 417 24.13 -22.06 13.24
CA LEU A 417 24.06 -22.69 14.58
C LEU A 417 23.50 -24.13 14.60
N GLY A 418 22.57 -24.46 13.71
CA GLY A 418 21.97 -25.78 13.51
C GLY A 418 20.72 -25.73 12.64
N GLY A 419 20.20 -26.89 12.26
CA GLY A 419 19.14 -27.01 11.26
C GLY A 419 19.69 -26.93 9.83
N LEU A 420 18.82 -26.62 8.88
CA LEU A 420 19.11 -26.62 7.45
C LEU A 420 18.48 -25.41 6.78
N SER A 421 19.18 -24.83 5.80
CA SER A 421 18.61 -23.91 4.82
C SER A 421 18.74 -24.54 3.45
N ILE A 422 17.64 -24.62 2.70
CA ILE A 422 17.58 -25.24 1.38
C ILE A 422 17.14 -24.18 0.39
N SER A 423 17.90 -23.96 -0.68
CA SER A 423 17.49 -23.13 -1.81
C SER A 423 17.44 -23.93 -3.11
N VAL A 424 16.34 -23.77 -3.83
CA VAL A 424 16.05 -24.43 -5.11
C VAL A 424 15.47 -23.39 -6.05
N GLY A 425 16.22 -22.98 -7.07
CA GLY A 425 15.82 -21.85 -7.93
C GLY A 425 15.59 -20.59 -7.10
N ASP A 426 14.38 -20.04 -7.17
CA ASP A 426 13.94 -18.86 -6.42
C ASP A 426 13.32 -19.18 -5.04
N GLU A 427 13.15 -20.46 -4.70
CA GLU A 427 12.51 -20.89 -3.46
C GLU A 427 13.54 -21.16 -2.36
N VAL A 428 13.27 -20.64 -1.15
CA VAL A 428 14.12 -20.84 0.03
C VAL A 428 13.29 -21.42 1.17
N ILE A 429 13.68 -22.62 1.62
CA ILE A 429 13.12 -23.29 2.78
C ILE A 429 14.14 -23.20 3.92
N ASP A 430 13.89 -22.28 4.86
CA ASP A 430 14.81 -21.98 5.95
C ASP A 430 14.30 -22.52 7.29
N GLY A 431 14.97 -23.57 7.77
CA GLY A 431 14.76 -24.23 9.04
C GLY A 431 15.82 -23.92 10.10
N THR A 432 16.70 -22.95 9.87
CA THR A 432 17.88 -22.72 10.69
C THR A 432 17.54 -22.12 12.05
N LEU A 433 18.34 -22.45 13.06
CA LEU A 433 18.17 -21.93 14.43
C LEU A 433 18.48 -20.43 14.50
N SER A 434 19.44 -19.95 13.70
CA SER A 434 19.74 -18.52 13.56
C SER A 434 18.51 -17.74 13.09
N SER A 435 17.81 -18.22 12.06
CA SER A 435 16.59 -17.59 11.56
C SER A 435 15.41 -17.72 12.52
N ARG A 436 15.27 -18.85 13.24
CA ARG A 436 14.26 -18.97 14.32
C ARG A 436 14.52 -17.97 15.46
N LEU A 437 15.77 -17.74 15.85
CA LEU A 437 16.14 -16.74 16.85
C LEU A 437 15.88 -15.31 16.36
N ALA A 438 16.21 -15.00 15.10
CA ALA A 438 15.91 -13.70 14.51
C ALA A 438 14.40 -13.43 14.42
N LYS A 439 13.61 -14.45 14.05
CA LYS A 439 12.14 -14.40 14.09
C LYS A 439 11.62 -14.18 15.51
N ALA A 440 12.17 -14.87 16.50
CA ALA A 440 11.78 -14.67 17.91
C ALA A 440 12.09 -13.25 18.41
N GLN A 441 13.21 -12.66 17.98
CA GLN A 441 13.59 -11.28 18.34
C GLN A 441 12.67 -10.24 17.69
N THR A 442 12.27 -10.44 16.44
CA THR A 442 11.40 -9.51 15.70
C THR A 442 9.92 -9.61 16.09
N GLN A 443 9.49 -10.73 16.67
CA GLN A 443 8.13 -10.93 17.19
C GLN A 443 7.95 -10.47 18.65
N LEU A 444 8.97 -9.85 19.25
CA LEU A 444 8.84 -9.29 20.58
C LEU A 444 7.76 -8.20 20.59
N PRO A 445 6.85 -8.19 21.58
CA PRO A 445 5.80 -7.19 21.66
C PRO A 445 6.40 -5.80 21.94
N ASP A 446 5.90 -4.80 21.21
CA ASP A 446 6.19 -3.37 21.42
C ASP A 446 5.78 -2.85 22.81
#